data_AF-A0AB34QVJ6-F1
#
_entry.id   AF-A0AB34QVJ6-F1
#
_cell.length_a   1.000
_cell.length_b   1.000
_cell.length_c   1.000
_cell.angle_alpha   90.00
_cell.angle_beta   90.00
_cell.angle_gamma   90.00
#
_symmetry.space_group_name_H-M   'P 1'
#
loop_
_entity.id
_entity.type
_entity.pdbx_description
1 polymer ?
#
loop_
_entity_poly.entity_id
_entity_poly.type
_entity_poly.pdbx_seq_one_letter_code
_entity_poly.pdbx_strand_id
1 'polypeptide(L)'
;MALWYHFKIYTAEADVYPNAVGQKGVVYLNSKQQPTTRKRLETMADHVEDKREEYKELLIQVQSILGEPSLEQEELKEKLSDTYKQMKEYALFVESIEAFIRKMAKESDQQK
;
A
#
# COMPACT_ATOMS: atom_id res chain seq x y z
N MET A 1 13.78 5.55 16.65
CA MET A 1 13.85 5.93 15.22
C MET A 1 12.53 5.53 14.57
N ALA A 2 11.76 6.48 14.03
CA ALA A 2 10.48 6.20 13.38
C ALA A 2 10.69 6.22 11.86
N LEU A 3 10.52 5.08 11.20
CA LEU A 3 10.58 4.95 9.75
C LEU A 3 9.26 5.40 9.14
N TRP A 4 9.25 6.62 8.58
CA TRP A 4 8.14 7.16 7.81
C TRP A 4 8.12 6.52 6.42
N TYR A 5 7.30 5.48 6.21
CA TYR A 5 7.04 4.94 4.87
C TYR A 5 6.24 5.94 4.05
N HIS A 6 6.89 6.55 3.06
CA HIS A 6 6.27 7.41 2.06
C HIS A 6 5.57 6.56 0.99
N PHE A 7 4.27 6.39 1.12
CA PHE A 7 3.41 5.85 0.05
C PHE A 7 3.16 6.97 -0.98
N LYS A 8 3.84 6.93 -2.14
CA LYS A 8 3.61 7.87 -3.25
C LYS A 8 2.68 7.22 -4.27
N ILE A 9 1.42 7.64 -4.27
CA ILE A 9 0.47 7.37 -5.37
C ILE A 9 0.82 8.35 -6.50
N TYR A 10 1.28 7.84 -7.65
CA TYR A 10 1.54 8.67 -8.83
C TYR A 10 0.21 9.07 -9.46
N THR A 11 -0.13 10.35 -9.39
CA THR A 11 -1.20 10.97 -10.16
C THR A 11 -0.61 11.53 -11.45
N ALA A 12 -0.92 10.92 -12.60
CA ALA A 12 -1.04 11.69 -13.84
C ALA A 12 -2.42 12.37 -13.75
N GLU A 13 -2.56 13.70 -13.79
CA GLU A 13 -2.11 14.60 -14.83
C GLU A 13 -1.41 15.83 -14.23
N ALA A 14 -0.23 16.14 -14.77
CA ALA A 14 0.52 17.33 -14.42
C ALA A 14 -0.04 18.53 -15.20
N ASP A 15 -0.94 19.30 -14.59
CA ASP A 15 -1.11 20.70 -14.98
C ASP A 15 0.05 21.50 -14.37
N VAL A 16 1.05 21.76 -15.20
CA VAL A 16 2.24 22.54 -14.88
C VAL A 16 1.84 23.99 -14.63
N TYR A 17 1.84 24.42 -13.37
CA TYR A 17 1.92 25.84 -13.02
C TYR A 17 3.39 26.22 -12.76
N PRO A 18 3.97 27.17 -13.51
CA PRO A 18 5.35 27.56 -13.30
C PRO A 18 5.48 28.47 -12.09
N ASN A 19 6.51 28.17 -11.29
CA ASN A 19 7.17 29.04 -10.31
C ASN A 19 6.49 29.23 -8.94
N ALA A 20 6.97 28.47 -7.95
CA ALA A 20 7.70 29.05 -6.82
C ALA A 20 8.59 28.01 -6.15
N VAL A 21 9.85 28.40 -5.98
CA VAL A 21 11.00 27.67 -5.47
C VAL A 21 10.76 27.04 -4.09
N GLY A 22 11.10 25.76 -3.93
CA GLY A 22 11.81 25.32 -2.73
C GLY A 22 11.06 24.63 -1.59
N GLN A 23 10.01 23.83 -1.81
CA GLN A 23 9.58 22.84 -0.81
C GLN A 23 9.17 21.51 -1.44
N LYS A 24 9.78 20.42 -0.96
CA LYS A 24 9.51 19.04 -1.36
C LYS A 24 8.05 18.68 -1.03
N GLY A 25 7.21 18.64 -2.06
CA GLY A 25 6.14 17.65 -2.26
C GLY A 25 5.18 17.40 -1.09
N VAL A 26 4.60 18.45 -0.50
CA VAL A 26 3.38 18.31 0.32
C VAL A 26 2.21 18.81 -0.51
N VAL A 27 1.41 17.89 -1.05
CA VAL A 27 0.14 18.24 -1.68
C VAL A 27 -0.87 18.47 -0.56
N TYR A 28 -1.27 19.72 -0.38
CA TYR A 28 -2.42 20.04 0.45
C TYR A 28 -3.68 19.49 -0.25
N LEU A 29 -4.36 18.54 0.39
CA LEU A 29 -5.72 18.15 0.01
C LEU A 29 -6.62 19.36 0.23
N ASN A 30 -6.75 20.20 -0.79
CA ASN A 30 -7.74 21.27 -0.79
C ASN A 30 -9.11 20.59 -0.69
N SER A 31 -9.76 20.75 0.46
CA SER A 31 -11.04 20.15 0.88
C SER A 31 -12.25 20.61 0.05
N LYS A 32 -12.01 21.10 -1.16
CA LYS A 32 -13.05 21.33 -2.16
C LYS A 32 -13.33 20.02 -2.84
N GLN A 33 -14.36 19.33 -2.35
CA GLN A 33 -15.05 18.17 -2.91
C GLN A 33 -14.94 18.10 -4.45
N GLN A 34 -13.88 17.49 -4.97
CA GLN A 34 -13.97 16.87 -6.27
C GLN A 34 -14.68 15.55 -6.05
N PRO A 35 -15.79 15.26 -6.74
CA PRO A 35 -16.44 13.97 -6.63
C PRO A 35 -15.45 12.91 -7.10
N THR A 36 -14.92 12.13 -6.15
CA THR A 36 -14.09 10.98 -6.47
C THR A 36 -14.97 10.03 -7.27
N THR A 37 -14.74 9.98 -8.58
CA THR A 37 -15.55 9.15 -9.48
C THR A 37 -15.29 7.68 -9.15
N ARG A 38 -16.33 6.84 -9.17
CA ARG A 38 -16.23 5.39 -8.96
C ARG A 38 -15.02 4.75 -9.65
N LYS A 39 -14.83 5.07 -10.94
CA LYS A 39 -13.71 4.59 -11.76
C LYS A 39 -12.33 4.87 -11.13
N ARG A 40 -12.17 6.02 -10.46
CA ARG A 40 -10.92 6.39 -9.77
C ARG A 40 -10.72 5.53 -8.53
N LEU A 41 -11.77 5.25 -7.76
CA LEU A 41 -11.70 4.35 -6.61
C LEU A 41 -11.41 2.90 -7.04
N GLU A 42 -12.03 2.43 -8.12
CA GLU A 42 -11.74 1.12 -8.70
C GLU A 42 -10.27 1.01 -9.12
N THR A 43 -9.75 2.00 -9.85
CA THR A 43 -8.33 2.04 -10.25
C THR A 43 -7.39 2.02 -9.03
N MET A 44 -7.74 2.73 -7.96
CA MET A 44 -6.96 2.71 -6.72
C MET A 44 -7.00 1.34 -6.03
N ALA A 45 -8.17 0.69 -5.98
CA ALA A 45 -8.31 -0.63 -5.40
C ALA A 45 -7.49 -1.68 -6.18
N ASP A 46 -7.57 -1.65 -7.51
CA ASP A 46 -6.82 -2.57 -8.36
C ASP A 46 -5.30 -2.39 -8.18
N HIS A 47 -4.82 -1.14 -8.06
CA HIS A 47 -3.41 -0.89 -7.76
C HIS A 47 -2.97 -1.42 -6.39
N VAL A 48 -3.83 -1.33 -5.37
CA VAL A 48 -3.55 -1.89 -4.05
C VAL A 48 -3.54 -3.42 -4.11
N GLU A 49 -4.44 -4.03 -4.87
CA GLU A 49 -4.49 -5.47 -5.09
C GLU A 49 -3.22 -5.97 -5.79
N ASP A 50 -2.77 -5.33 -6.87
CA ASP A 50 -1.52 -5.68 -7.56
C ASP A 50 -0.34 -5.72 -6.59
N LYS A 51 -0.22 -4.69 -5.73
CA LYS A 51 0.83 -4.62 -4.71
C LYS A 51 0.68 -5.65 -3.61
N ARG A 52 -0.55 -6.00 -3.24
CA ARG A 52 -0.82 -7.07 -2.30
C ARG A 52 -0.39 -8.43 -2.86
N GLU A 53 -0.62 -8.70 -4.14
CA GLU A 53 -0.19 -9.95 -4.78
C GLU A 53 1.35 -10.03 -4.89
N GLU A 54 2.04 -8.97 -5.33
CA GLU A 54 3.51 -8.90 -5.30
C GLU A 54 4.06 -9.19 -3.88
N TYR A 55 3.39 -8.67 -2.85
CA TYR A 55 3.78 -8.87 -1.47
C TYR A 55 3.55 -10.31 -0.96
N LYS A 56 2.49 -10.97 -1.41
CA LYS A 56 2.23 -12.39 -1.08
C LYS A 56 3.33 -13.30 -1.61
N GLU A 57 3.84 -13.04 -2.81
CA GLU A 57 4.96 -13.80 -3.36
C GLU A 57 6.21 -13.68 -2.47
N LEU A 58 6.50 -12.48 -1.96
CA LEU A 58 7.61 -12.26 -1.04
C LEU A 58 7.39 -13.01 0.29
N LEU A 59 6.18 -13.00 0.83
CA LEU A 59 5.82 -13.77 2.04
C LEU A 59 6.09 -15.27 1.87
N ILE A 60 5.74 -15.83 0.71
CA ILE A 60 6.00 -17.25 0.40
C ILE A 60 7.50 -17.53 0.37
N GLN A 61 8.30 -16.65 -0.24
CA GLN A 61 9.75 -16.79 -0.27
C GLN A 61 10.36 -16.78 1.14
N VAL A 62 9.94 -15.84 1.99
CA VAL A 62 10.41 -15.77 3.38
C VAL A 62 10.00 -17.01 4.17
N GLN A 63 8.78 -17.51 3.97
CA GLN A 63 8.32 -18.75 4.60
C GLN A 63 9.14 -19.96 4.13
N SER A 64 9.50 -20.03 2.85
CA SER A 64 10.36 -21.08 2.30
C SER A 64 11.72 -21.09 2.99
N ILE A 65 12.36 -19.91 3.13
CA ILE A 65 13.66 -19.77 3.81
C ILE A 65 13.57 -20.23 5.27
N LEU A 66 12.48 -19.90 5.98
CA LEU A 66 12.26 -20.36 7.35
C LEU A 66 12.08 -21.89 7.47
N GLY A 67 11.64 -22.54 6.40
CA GLY A 67 11.52 -23.98 6.30
C GLY A 67 12.79 -24.70 5.83
N GLU A 68 13.83 -23.97 5.42
CA GLU A 68 15.08 -24.58 4.94
C GLU A 68 15.87 -25.21 6.11
N PRO A 69 16.22 -26.52 6.01
CA PRO A 69 16.99 -27.20 7.04
C PRO A 69 18.39 -26.63 7.26
N SER A 70 18.95 -25.95 6.25
CA SER A 70 20.26 -25.30 6.28
C SER A 70 20.32 -24.02 7.12
N LEU A 71 19.17 -23.53 7.61
CA LEU A 71 19.11 -22.36 8.47
C LEU A 71 19.46 -22.75 9.93
N GLU A 72 20.74 -23.05 10.18
CA GLU A 72 21.21 -23.55 11.49
C GLU A 72 21.41 -22.44 12.53
N GLN A 73 21.40 -21.17 12.13
CA GLN A 73 21.54 -20.03 13.05
C GLN A 73 20.19 -19.70 13.71
N GLU A 74 20.00 -20.18 14.94
CA GLU A 74 18.75 -20.00 15.70
C GLU A 74 18.35 -18.52 15.86
N GLU A 75 19.30 -17.63 16.15
CA GLU A 75 19.03 -16.19 16.29
C GLU A 75 18.53 -15.56 14.96
N LEU A 76 19.09 -15.99 13.83
CA LEU A 76 18.65 -15.54 12.51
C LEU A 76 17.23 -16.03 12.23
N LYS A 77 16.95 -17.28 12.57
CA LYS A 77 15.64 -17.91 12.40
C LYS A 77 14.57 -17.22 13.24
N GLU A 78 14.87 -16.86 14.48
CA GLU A 78 13.97 -16.12 15.36
C GLU A 78 13.64 -14.74 14.78
N LYS A 79 14.67 -13.96 14.40
CA LYS A 79 14.47 -12.63 13.78
C LYS A 79 13.68 -12.70 12.47
N LEU A 80 13.96 -13.71 11.64
CA LEU A 80 13.25 -13.89 10.37
C LEU A 80 11.79 -14.32 10.63
N SER A 81 11.53 -15.15 11.64
CA SER A 81 10.19 -15.55 12.06
C SER A 81 9.37 -14.35 12.56
N ASP A 82 9.97 -13.47 13.35
CA ASP A 82 9.30 -12.26 13.83
C ASP A 82 9.03 -11.28 12.68
N THR A 83 9.99 -11.14 11.76
CA THR A 83 9.79 -10.35 10.53
C THR A 83 8.63 -10.93 9.71
N TYR A 84 8.57 -12.25 9.54
CA TYR A 84 7.48 -12.92 8.83
C TYR A 84 6.11 -12.67 9.47
N LYS A 85 6.01 -12.66 10.80
CA LYS A 85 4.77 -12.31 11.51
C LYS A 85 4.34 -10.87 11.22
N GLN A 86 5.27 -9.91 11.31
CA GLN A 86 4.99 -8.50 11.00
C GLN A 86 4.55 -8.33 9.54
N MET A 87 5.18 -9.08 8.63
CA MET A 87 4.80 -9.06 7.23
C MET A 87 3.36 -9.56 7.01
N LYS A 88 2.95 -10.62 7.70
CA LYS A 88 1.56 -11.09 7.65
C LYS A 88 0.56 -10.04 8.14
N GLU A 89 0.88 -9.33 9.22
CA GLU A 89 0.03 -8.25 9.73
C GLU A 89 -0.09 -7.10 8.72
N TYR A 90 1.02 -6.74 8.07
CA TYR A 90 1.01 -5.75 7.01
C TYR A 90 0.15 -6.19 5.81
N ALA A 91 0.19 -7.46 5.41
CA ALA A 91 -0.65 -7.98 4.34
C ALA A 91 -2.15 -7.82 4.65
N LEU A 92 -2.57 -8.12 5.88
CA LEU A 92 -3.94 -7.92 6.34
C LEU A 92 -4.33 -6.44 6.34
N PHE A 93 -3.40 -5.56 6.71
CA PHE A 93 -3.63 -4.12 6.66
C PHE A 93 -3.85 -3.62 5.23
N VAL A 94 -3.02 -4.07 4.27
CA VAL A 94 -3.18 -3.72 2.84
C VAL A 94 -4.51 -4.23 2.29
N GLU A 95 -4.91 -5.45 2.63
CA GLU A 95 -6.22 -6.01 2.29
C GLU A 95 -7.37 -5.16 2.85
N SER A 96 -7.25 -4.67 4.08
CA SER A 96 -8.26 -3.80 4.70
C SER A 96 -8.41 -2.46 3.96
N ILE A 97 -7.30 -1.89 3.45
CA ILE A 97 -7.31 -0.66 2.64
C ILE A 97 -8.04 -0.92 1.32
N GLU A 98 -7.70 -2.00 0.63
CA GLU A 98 -8.35 -2.38 -0.63
C GLU A 98 -9.87 -2.54 -0.43
N ALA A 99 -10.27 -3.31 0.59
CA ALA A 99 -11.68 -3.54 0.91
C ALA A 99 -12.42 -2.24 1.20
N PHE A 100 -11.79 -1.32 1.92
CA PHE A 100 -12.34 0.01 2.18
C PHE A 100 -12.54 0.82 0.89
N ILE A 101 -11.55 0.86 0.00
CA ILE A 101 -11.65 1.59 -1.27
C ILE A 101 -12.73 0.97 -2.16
N ARG A 102 -12.81 -0.37 -2.25
CA ARG A 102 -13.85 -1.08 -3.01
C ARG A 102 -15.24 -0.80 -2.44
N LYS A 103 -15.38 -0.71 -1.12
CA LYS A 103 -16.65 -0.33 -0.47
C LYS A 103 -17.05 1.11 -0.84
N MET A 104 -16.12 2.06 -0.76
CA MET A 104 -16.35 3.45 -1.17
C MET A 104 -16.78 3.55 -2.65
N ALA A 105 -16.17 2.75 -3.52
CA ALA A 105 -16.55 2.69 -4.95
C ALA A 105 -18.01 2.25 -5.13
N LYS A 106 -18.45 1.21 -4.40
CA LYS A 106 -19.83 0.71 -4.44
C LYS A 106 -20.85 1.71 -3.89
N GLU A 107 -20.52 2.38 -2.79
CA GLU A 107 -21.43 3.37 -2.16
C GLU A 107 -21.61 4.63 -3.04
N SER A 108 -20.62 4.95 -3.89
CA SER A 108 -20.73 6.05 -4.85
C SER A 108 -21.80 5.85 -5.94
N ASP A 109 -22.26 4.60 -6.15
CA ASP A 109 -23.39 4.32 -7.06
C ASP A 109 -24.76 4.54 -6.42
N GLN A 110 -24.87 4.47 -5.09
CA GLN A 110 -26.14 4.56 -4.37
C GLN A 110 -26.60 6.02 -4.13
N GLN A 111 -25.76 7.00 -4.44
CA GLN A 111 -26.05 8.42 -4.29
C GLN A 111 -26.53 9.11 -5.59
N LYS A 112 -26.77 8.34 -6.66
CA LYS A 112 -27.37 8.80 -7.93
C LYS A 112 -28.84 8.42 -8.00
#